data_AF-A0A6P0IJZ7-F1
#
_entry.id   AF-A0A6P0IJZ7-F1
#
_cell.length_a   1.000
_cell.length_b   1.000
_cell.length_c   1.000
_cell.angle_alpha   90.00
_cell.angle_beta   90.00
_cell.angle_gamma   90.00
#
_symmetry.space_group_name_H-M   'P 1'
#
loop_
_entity.id
_entity.type
_entity.pdbx_description
1 polymer ?
#
loop_
_entity_poly.entity_id
_entity_poly.type
_entity_poly.pdbx_seq_one_letter_code
_entity_poly.pdbx_strand_id
1 'polypeptide(L)'
;MTINNTNSKNASFDLIICGLAFQFIPLLICVLTLLICEGFSLPFPRFLISLTILTIGYGYIPLLKGCRLYSYDKGYPSKWGWFGLLSILGLSVLLLLPDKRTNFYSENSLGKNSINFPFNKLNITEFCLYWFIAFPVLLSVILLIIFIIIDIVLFLLVNWNCFGIFENANFDMVFILLLECLTGFFLFKHLHKFGFNFDNFGIFKPKSINIKLILFIVVFNYLFAWNCHSFNFYSLSLIVPDYVFEKLINKSEFTNTIGILSFSFSTIVFIPLLEELVFRGIILQKWAIKWGIKAGILTSSLLFAICHLNLNIVPLFILGTIYCVLYFKTGKLIVPIICHSLHNTIVTISMIGQYYSISNGELISINDYQASMEPLLGQKAIVAAISFAVIMVFLYRNFPKQDDILPYYRNPK
;
A
#
# COMPACT_ATOMS: atom_id res chain seq x y z
N MET A 1 33.62 17.41 19.18
CA MET A 1 33.78 16.40 18.11
C MET A 1 32.44 15.75 17.87
N THR A 2 31.71 16.25 16.87
CA THR A 2 30.36 15.86 16.47
C THR A 2 30.46 14.84 15.33
N ILE A 3 30.50 13.54 15.69
CA ILE A 3 30.49 12.45 14.71
C ILE A 3 29.07 11.87 14.64
N ASN A 4 28.35 12.25 13.58
CA ASN A 4 27.29 11.51 12.87
C ASN A 4 26.43 10.49 13.63
N ASN A 5 25.40 10.95 14.35
CA ASN A 5 24.28 10.10 14.82
C ASN A 5 23.36 9.65 13.66
N THR A 6 23.49 10.23 12.46
CA THR A 6 22.73 9.85 11.26
C THR A 6 23.18 8.51 10.68
N ASN A 7 24.47 8.15 10.82
CA ASN A 7 25.01 6.90 10.31
C ASN A 7 24.54 5.69 11.15
N SER A 8 24.38 5.84 12.47
CA SER A 8 23.86 4.77 13.34
C SER A 8 22.38 4.49 13.08
N LYS A 9 21.57 5.53 12.87
CA LYS A 9 20.13 5.38 12.62
C LYS A 9 19.86 4.70 11.27
N ASN A 10 20.53 5.12 10.20
CA ASN A 10 20.40 4.46 8.90
C ASN A 10 20.88 3.00 8.94
N ALA A 11 22.04 2.74 9.57
CA ALA A 11 22.54 1.37 9.74
C ALA A 11 21.57 0.47 10.55
N SER A 12 20.85 1.05 11.52
CA SER A 12 19.82 0.31 12.27
C SER A 12 18.67 -0.14 11.35
N PHE A 13 18.20 0.73 10.46
CA PHE A 13 17.13 0.40 9.52
C PHE A 13 17.57 -0.56 8.42
N ASP A 14 18.80 -0.43 7.92
CA ASP A 14 19.34 -1.36 6.93
C ASP A 14 19.37 -2.79 7.49
N LEU A 15 19.78 -2.95 8.75
CA LEU A 15 19.75 -4.23 9.47
C LEU A 15 18.33 -4.75 9.72
N ILE A 16 17.39 -3.87 10.09
CA ILE A 16 15.97 -4.23 10.28
C ILE A 16 15.39 -4.74 8.95
N ILE A 17 15.56 -3.99 7.86
CA ILE A 17 15.06 -4.38 6.53
C ILE A 17 15.69 -5.68 6.07
N CYS A 18 17.01 -5.83 6.23
CA CYS A 18 17.70 -7.06 5.89
C CYS A 18 17.13 -8.26 6.67
N GLY A 19 16.91 -8.11 7.97
CA GLY A 19 16.30 -9.16 8.79
C GLY A 19 14.87 -9.51 8.39
N LEU A 20 14.04 -8.50 8.12
CA LEU A 20 12.68 -8.73 7.60
C LEU A 20 12.71 -9.40 6.23
N ALA A 21 13.60 -9.00 5.33
CA ALA A 21 13.73 -9.60 4.00
C ALA A 21 14.08 -11.10 4.09
N PHE A 22 15.03 -11.48 4.95
CA PHE A 22 15.38 -12.88 5.19
C PHE A 22 14.25 -13.69 5.83
N GLN A 23 13.37 -13.04 6.62
CA GLN A 23 12.20 -13.71 7.22
C GLN A 23 11.07 -13.90 6.21
N PHE A 24 10.70 -12.86 5.46
CA PHE A 24 9.45 -12.83 4.70
C PHE A 24 9.59 -13.19 3.22
N ILE A 25 10.70 -12.87 2.55
CA ILE A 25 10.86 -13.21 1.12
C ILE A 25 10.91 -14.72 0.89
N PRO A 26 11.72 -15.51 1.63
CA PRO A 26 11.74 -16.97 1.47
C PRO A 26 10.39 -17.61 1.83
N LEU A 27 9.72 -17.08 2.86
CA LEU A 27 8.38 -17.53 3.24
C LEU A 27 7.38 -17.32 2.10
N LEU A 28 7.38 -16.15 1.48
CA LEU A 28 6.52 -15.84 0.34
C LEU A 28 6.82 -16.80 -0.84
N ILE A 29 8.09 -17.02 -1.18
CA ILE A 29 8.48 -17.95 -2.24
C ILE A 29 8.03 -19.38 -1.91
N CYS A 30 8.18 -19.81 -0.67
CA CYS A 30 7.76 -21.14 -0.21
C CYS A 30 6.25 -21.32 -0.35
N VAL A 31 5.45 -20.33 0.08
CA VAL A 31 3.98 -20.35 -0.04
C VAL A 31 3.55 -20.34 -1.50
N LEU A 32 4.13 -19.47 -2.34
CA LEU A 32 3.82 -19.43 -3.76
C LEU A 32 4.15 -20.76 -4.46
N THR A 33 5.28 -21.37 -4.11
CA THR A 33 5.66 -22.68 -4.65
C THR A 33 4.69 -23.77 -4.19
N LEU A 34 4.22 -23.70 -2.94
CA LEU A 34 3.26 -24.66 -2.40
C LEU A 34 1.94 -24.61 -3.17
N LEU A 35 1.42 -23.40 -3.40
CA LEU A 35 0.21 -23.18 -4.19
C LEU A 35 0.34 -23.70 -5.63
N ILE A 36 1.50 -23.50 -6.26
CA ILE A 36 1.78 -24.02 -7.61
C ILE A 36 1.85 -25.55 -7.59
N CYS A 37 2.57 -26.14 -6.62
CA CYS A 37 2.70 -27.59 -6.52
C CYS A 37 1.35 -28.27 -6.29
N GLU A 38 0.50 -27.71 -5.42
CA GLU A 38 -0.87 -28.19 -5.20
C GLU A 38 -1.70 -28.12 -6.49
N GLY A 39 -1.65 -26.98 -7.19
CA GLY A 39 -2.39 -26.78 -8.45
C GLY A 39 -2.00 -27.76 -9.57
N PHE A 40 -0.73 -28.19 -9.62
CA PHE A 40 -0.24 -29.15 -10.62
C PHE A 40 -0.11 -30.59 -10.11
N SER A 41 -0.56 -30.89 -8.88
CA SER A 41 -0.34 -32.19 -8.23
C SER A 41 1.14 -32.63 -8.23
N LEU A 42 2.07 -31.69 -8.16
CA LEU A 42 3.51 -31.93 -8.14
C LEU A 42 4.01 -32.17 -6.71
N PRO A 43 5.02 -33.02 -6.51
CA PRO A 43 5.61 -33.19 -5.19
C PRO A 43 6.27 -31.89 -4.73
N PHE A 44 5.89 -31.41 -3.54
CA PHE A 44 6.45 -30.19 -2.99
C PHE A 44 7.94 -30.38 -2.64
N PRO A 45 8.84 -29.45 -3.03
CA PRO A 45 10.26 -29.54 -2.73
C PRO A 45 10.54 -29.38 -1.24
N ARG A 46 10.67 -30.50 -0.49
CA ARG A 46 10.93 -30.48 0.97
C ARG A 46 12.15 -29.65 1.37
N PHE A 47 13.17 -29.58 0.51
CA PHE A 47 14.35 -28.74 0.75
C PHE A 47 13.99 -27.25 0.87
N LEU A 48 12.91 -26.79 0.22
CA LEU A 48 12.46 -25.40 0.26
C LEU A 48 11.92 -25.03 1.63
N ILE A 49 11.22 -25.94 2.32
CA ILE A 49 10.79 -25.75 3.72
C ILE A 49 12.02 -25.60 4.62
N SER A 50 12.99 -26.51 4.51
CA SER A 50 14.21 -26.45 5.31
C SER A 50 14.98 -25.17 5.07
N LEU A 51 15.13 -24.75 3.80
CA LEU A 51 15.78 -23.49 3.43
C LEU A 51 15.03 -22.30 4.02
N THR A 52 13.70 -22.29 3.94
CA THR A 52 12.85 -21.22 4.47
C THR A 52 13.00 -21.07 5.98
N ILE A 53 12.97 -22.19 6.73
CA ILE A 53 13.20 -22.19 8.18
C ILE A 53 14.58 -21.64 8.52
N LEU A 54 15.62 -22.08 7.79
CA LEU A 54 16.99 -21.60 8.00
C LEU A 54 17.12 -20.10 7.74
N THR A 55 16.52 -19.59 6.65
CA THR A 55 16.57 -18.16 6.33
C THR A 55 15.78 -17.31 7.31
N ILE A 56 14.63 -17.79 7.80
CA ILE A 56 13.87 -17.13 8.86
C ILE A 56 14.72 -17.03 10.13
N GLY A 57 15.35 -18.14 10.54
CA GLY A 57 16.26 -18.18 11.69
C GLY A 57 17.44 -17.20 11.52
N TYR A 58 18.06 -17.19 10.34
CA TYR A 58 19.14 -16.26 10.01
C TYR A 58 18.67 -14.79 10.08
N GLY A 59 17.47 -14.48 9.59
CA GLY A 59 16.91 -13.14 9.56
C GLY A 59 16.75 -12.49 10.95
N TYR A 60 16.57 -13.29 12.01
CA TYR A 60 16.55 -12.76 13.38
C TYR A 60 17.88 -12.11 13.80
N ILE A 61 19.02 -12.53 13.25
CA ILE A 61 20.34 -11.99 13.61
C ILE A 61 20.46 -10.50 13.25
N PRO A 62 20.33 -10.09 11.98
CA PRO A 62 20.36 -8.68 11.61
C PRO A 62 19.17 -7.92 12.21
N LEU A 63 17.98 -8.52 12.32
CA LEU A 63 16.81 -7.86 12.92
C LEU A 63 17.07 -7.45 14.37
N LEU A 64 17.54 -8.38 15.21
CA LEU A 64 17.84 -8.10 16.62
C LEU A 64 18.95 -7.06 16.75
N LYS A 65 19.99 -7.14 15.92
CA LYS A 65 21.07 -6.14 15.92
C LYS A 65 20.54 -4.76 15.56
N GLY A 66 19.69 -4.67 14.52
CA GLY A 66 19.03 -3.44 14.11
C GLY A 66 18.13 -2.87 15.21
N CYS A 67 17.27 -3.69 15.83
CA CYS A 67 16.39 -3.29 16.92
C CYS A 67 17.15 -2.78 18.17
N ARG A 68 18.32 -3.36 18.49
CA ARG A 68 19.18 -2.90 19.59
C ARG A 68 19.78 -1.52 19.29
N LEU A 69 20.31 -1.34 18.09
CA LEU A 69 20.85 -0.05 17.63
C LEU A 69 19.77 1.02 17.61
N TYR A 70 18.59 0.70 17.08
CA TYR A 70 17.45 1.60 17.01
C TYR A 70 16.97 2.02 18.40
N SER A 71 16.82 1.06 19.32
CA SER A 71 16.42 1.33 20.71
C SER A 71 17.43 2.25 21.41
N TYR A 72 18.73 2.00 21.21
CA TYR A 72 19.80 2.83 21.74
C TYR A 72 19.74 4.26 21.17
N ASP A 73 19.54 4.41 19.86
CA ASP A 73 19.39 5.70 19.18
C ASP A 73 18.23 6.52 19.74
N LYS A 74 17.08 5.87 20.00
CA LYS A 74 15.93 6.48 20.67
C LYS A 74 16.17 6.90 22.13
N GLY A 75 17.28 6.46 22.74
CA GLY A 75 17.58 6.71 24.16
C GLY A 75 17.04 5.67 25.13
N TYR A 76 16.69 4.48 24.65
CA TYR A 76 16.32 3.34 25.49
C TYR A 76 17.53 2.40 25.68
N PRO A 77 17.54 1.61 26.75
CA PRO A 77 18.56 0.58 26.94
C PRO A 77 18.61 -0.39 25.74
N SER A 78 19.81 -0.73 25.25
CA SER A 78 20.01 -1.67 24.13
C SER A 78 19.24 -2.99 24.28
N LYS A 79 19.05 -3.48 25.52
CA LYS A 79 18.24 -4.67 25.83
C LYS A 79 16.80 -4.61 25.31
N TRP A 80 16.23 -3.42 25.07
CA TRP A 80 14.91 -3.28 24.44
C TRP A 80 14.91 -3.82 23.00
N GLY A 81 16.07 -3.92 22.35
CA GLY A 81 16.19 -4.58 21.06
C GLY A 81 15.77 -6.06 21.06
N TRP A 82 15.66 -6.70 22.22
CA TRP A 82 15.09 -8.05 22.34
C TRP A 82 13.62 -8.14 21.95
N PHE A 83 12.87 -7.02 21.91
CA PHE A 83 11.55 -7.00 21.29
C PHE A 83 11.59 -7.50 19.84
N GLY A 84 12.73 -7.38 19.13
CA GLY A 84 12.90 -7.96 17.80
C GLY A 84 12.71 -9.49 17.71
N LEU A 85 12.70 -10.22 18.85
CA LEU A 85 12.31 -11.65 18.87
C LEU A 85 10.84 -11.86 18.50
N LEU A 86 10.00 -10.85 18.69
CA LEU A 86 8.59 -10.84 18.26
C LEU A 86 8.42 -10.34 16.82
N SER A 87 9.50 -10.32 16.03
CA SER A 87 9.54 -9.87 14.63
C SER A 87 8.80 -8.55 14.42
N ILE A 88 7.85 -8.48 13.48
CA ILE A 88 7.03 -7.32 13.15
C ILE A 88 6.32 -6.76 14.38
N LEU A 89 5.76 -7.62 15.26
CA LEU A 89 4.99 -7.16 16.42
C LEU A 89 5.87 -6.39 17.41
N GLY A 90 7.05 -6.93 17.72
CA GLY A 90 7.98 -6.25 18.62
C GLY A 90 8.66 -5.04 17.99
N LEU A 91 8.97 -5.09 16.68
CA LEU A 91 9.43 -3.93 15.93
C LEU A 91 8.40 -2.80 15.96
N SER A 92 7.10 -3.14 15.87
CA SER A 92 6.00 -2.17 15.93
C SER A 92 6.03 -1.39 17.24
N VAL A 93 6.19 -2.11 18.37
CA VAL A 93 6.34 -1.49 19.70
C VAL A 93 7.53 -0.51 19.71
N LEU A 94 8.70 -0.93 19.22
CA LEU A 94 9.90 -0.08 19.21
C LEU A 94 9.75 1.18 18.34
N LEU A 95 9.17 1.05 17.15
CA LEU A 95 8.94 2.17 16.23
C LEU A 95 7.98 3.21 16.81
N LEU A 96 7.03 2.78 17.64
CA LEU A 96 6.02 3.64 18.27
C LEU A 96 6.48 4.30 19.58
N LEU A 97 7.61 3.88 20.16
CA LEU A 97 8.16 4.54 21.34
C LEU A 97 8.55 5.99 21.04
N PRO A 98 8.26 6.96 21.94
CA PRO A 98 8.73 8.33 21.78
C PRO A 98 10.25 8.41 21.93
N ASP A 99 10.90 9.31 21.21
CA ASP A 99 12.33 9.55 21.41
C ASP A 99 12.57 10.15 22.81
N LYS A 100 13.47 9.56 23.60
CA LYS A 100 13.88 10.11 24.91
C LYS A 100 14.98 11.15 24.79
N ARG A 101 15.77 11.08 23.71
CA ARG A 101 16.89 12.00 23.45
C ARG A 101 16.46 13.35 22.88
N THR A 102 15.18 13.54 22.52
CA THR A 102 14.66 14.81 22.00
C THR A 102 14.60 15.94 23.04
N ASN A 103 14.86 15.68 24.32
CA ASN A 103 15.03 16.75 25.33
C ASN A 103 16.40 17.45 25.28
N PHE A 104 17.35 17.02 24.44
CA PHE A 104 18.69 17.64 24.33
C PHE A 104 18.93 18.45 23.05
N TYR A 105 18.03 18.40 22.07
CA TYR A 105 18.05 19.29 20.93
C TYR A 105 16.95 20.33 21.14
N SER A 106 17.28 21.38 21.89
CA SER A 106 16.41 22.55 21.97
C SER A 106 16.08 23.02 20.55
N GLU A 107 14.83 23.46 20.38
CA GLU A 107 14.31 24.15 19.19
C GLU A 107 15.17 25.36 18.76
N ASN A 108 16.17 25.75 19.56
CA ASN A 108 17.12 26.83 19.29
C ASN A 108 18.36 26.43 18.48
N SER A 109 18.64 25.13 18.28
CA SER A 109 19.82 24.67 17.50
C SER A 109 19.54 24.41 16.02
N LEU A 110 18.26 24.33 15.66
CA LEU A 110 17.81 24.27 14.28
C LEU A 110 17.62 25.70 13.80
N GLY A 111 18.67 26.27 13.18
CA GLY A 111 18.62 27.63 12.62
C GLY A 111 17.32 27.85 11.85
N LYS A 112 16.80 29.09 11.89
CA LYS A 112 15.53 29.54 11.26
C LYS A 112 15.34 29.08 9.80
N ASN A 113 16.41 28.69 9.10
CA ASN A 113 16.38 28.12 7.75
C ASN A 113 15.81 26.68 7.65
N SER A 114 15.80 25.92 8.74
CA SER A 114 15.27 24.53 8.79
C SER A 114 13.74 24.45 8.85
N ILE A 115 13.08 25.58 9.09
CA ILE A 115 11.63 25.74 9.05
C ILE A 115 11.10 25.59 7.61
N ASN A 116 11.96 25.76 6.59
CA ASN A 116 11.52 25.81 5.19
C ASN A 116 11.48 24.47 4.42
N PHE A 117 11.95 23.34 4.97
CA PHE A 117 11.93 22.05 4.26
C PHE A 117 11.47 20.87 5.15
N PRO A 118 10.15 20.58 5.25
CA PRO A 118 9.62 19.49 6.09
C PRO A 118 10.18 18.11 5.70
N PHE A 119 10.49 17.91 4.42
CA PHE A 119 11.11 16.68 3.93
C PHE A 119 12.48 16.40 4.55
N ASN A 120 13.25 17.40 4.99
CA ASN A 120 14.57 17.17 5.59
C ASN A 120 14.47 16.51 6.97
N LYS A 121 13.37 16.74 7.69
CA LYS A 121 13.10 16.14 9.01
C LYS A 121 12.67 14.67 8.91
N LEU A 122 12.17 14.26 7.75
CA LEU A 122 11.57 12.94 7.53
C LEU A 122 12.61 11.93 7.03
N ASN A 123 12.84 10.87 7.80
CA ASN A 123 13.53 9.67 7.34
C ASN A 123 12.51 8.78 6.63
N ILE A 124 12.69 8.56 5.32
CA ILE A 124 11.70 7.85 4.51
C ILE A 124 11.59 6.37 4.86
N THR A 125 12.70 5.76 5.27
CA THR A 125 12.75 4.36 5.65
C THR A 125 12.00 4.15 6.96
N GLU A 126 12.26 5.00 7.95
CA GLU A 126 11.50 5.01 9.21
C GLU A 126 10.02 5.26 8.97
N PHE A 127 9.69 6.24 8.13
CA PHE A 127 8.31 6.57 7.78
C PHE A 127 7.58 5.37 7.15
N CYS A 128 8.21 4.67 6.20
CA CYS A 128 7.61 3.50 5.56
C CYS A 128 7.45 2.33 6.55
N LEU A 129 8.47 2.02 7.35
CA LEU A 129 8.37 0.97 8.38
C LEU A 129 7.30 1.31 9.42
N TYR A 130 7.17 2.58 9.78
CA TYR A 130 6.15 3.01 10.72
C TYR A 130 4.74 2.87 10.12
N TRP A 131 4.49 3.45 8.94
CA TRP A 131 3.13 3.56 8.40
C TRP A 131 2.63 2.34 7.64
N PHE A 132 3.51 1.54 7.03
CA PHE A 132 3.11 0.32 6.31
C PHE A 132 3.20 -0.95 7.16
N ILE A 133 3.89 -0.91 8.30
CA ILE A 133 4.09 -2.09 9.15
C ILE A 133 3.64 -1.80 10.58
N ALA A 134 4.36 -0.93 11.29
CA ALA A 134 4.19 -0.79 12.74
C ALA A 134 2.79 -0.33 13.16
N PHE A 135 2.33 0.74 12.54
CA PHE A 135 1.12 1.42 12.92
C PHE A 135 -0.12 0.57 12.60
N PRO A 136 -0.30 0.02 11.37
CA PRO A 136 -1.44 -0.85 11.07
C PRO A 136 -1.48 -2.10 11.95
N VAL A 137 -0.33 -2.73 12.22
CA VAL A 137 -0.25 -3.95 13.06
C VAL A 137 -0.62 -3.65 14.50
N LEU A 138 -0.06 -2.59 15.11
CA LEU A 138 -0.42 -2.31 16.50
C LEU A 138 -1.86 -1.83 16.62
N LEU A 139 -2.32 -1.00 15.68
CA LEU A 139 -3.70 -0.50 15.69
C LEU A 139 -4.70 -1.65 15.51
N SER A 140 -4.44 -2.62 14.63
CA SER A 140 -5.31 -3.78 14.46
C SER A 140 -5.36 -4.64 15.72
N VAL A 141 -4.22 -4.88 16.39
CA VAL A 141 -4.17 -5.60 17.67
C VAL A 141 -4.95 -4.87 18.76
N ILE A 142 -4.80 -3.54 18.87
CA ILE A 142 -5.54 -2.74 19.86
C ILE A 142 -7.04 -2.79 19.58
N LEU A 143 -7.46 -2.59 18.32
CA LEU A 143 -8.87 -2.65 17.95
C LEU A 143 -9.44 -4.06 18.21
N LEU A 144 -8.69 -5.11 17.87
CA LEU A 144 -9.09 -6.49 18.13
C LEU A 144 -9.34 -6.74 19.63
N ILE A 145 -8.42 -6.28 20.50
CA ILE A 145 -8.58 -6.37 21.96
C ILE A 145 -9.83 -5.61 22.41
N ILE A 146 -10.06 -4.39 21.90
CA ILE A 146 -11.25 -3.59 22.22
C ILE A 146 -12.53 -4.34 21.82
N PHE A 147 -12.57 -4.93 20.62
CA PHE A 147 -13.74 -5.68 20.17
C PHE A 147 -13.97 -6.96 20.97
N ILE A 148 -12.92 -7.67 21.36
CA ILE A 148 -13.03 -8.82 22.26
C ILE A 148 -13.63 -8.39 23.61
N ILE A 149 -13.17 -7.27 24.18
CA ILE A 149 -13.72 -6.74 25.43
C ILE A 149 -15.20 -6.36 25.26
N ILE A 150 -15.56 -5.70 24.16
CA ILE A 150 -16.96 -5.33 23.87
C ILE A 150 -17.82 -6.59 23.77
N ASP A 151 -17.38 -7.60 23.03
CA ASP A 151 -18.10 -8.86 22.82
C ASP A 151 -18.31 -9.61 24.15
N ILE A 152 -17.28 -9.67 25.01
CA ILE A 152 -17.39 -10.22 26.38
C ILE A 152 -18.39 -9.41 27.21
N VAL A 153 -18.34 -8.08 27.17
CA VAL A 153 -19.28 -7.23 27.92
C VAL A 153 -20.71 -7.43 27.44
N LEU A 154 -20.95 -7.54 26.12
CA LEU A 154 -22.27 -7.83 25.56
C LEU A 154 -22.79 -9.20 25.97
N PHE A 155 -21.92 -10.22 25.99
CA PHE A 155 -22.27 -11.54 26.52
C PHE A 155 -22.74 -11.45 27.97
N LEU A 156 -21.99 -10.74 28.81
CA LEU A 156 -22.32 -10.58 30.23
C LEU A 156 -23.60 -9.76 30.47
N LEU A 157 -23.88 -8.75 29.65
CA LEU A 157 -25.01 -7.83 29.85
C LEU A 157 -26.32 -8.32 29.22
N VAL A 158 -26.26 -8.96 28.05
CA VAL A 158 -27.44 -9.23 27.22
C VAL A 158 -27.49 -10.69 26.74
N ASN A 159 -26.63 -11.56 27.28
CA ASN A 159 -26.47 -12.95 26.85
C ASN A 159 -26.21 -13.07 25.34
N TRP A 160 -25.47 -12.10 24.79
CA TRP A 160 -25.02 -12.07 23.40
C TRP A 160 -24.07 -13.25 23.13
N ASN A 161 -24.19 -13.92 21.98
CA ASN A 161 -23.29 -15.04 21.67
C ASN A 161 -21.82 -14.58 21.59
N CYS A 162 -20.96 -15.07 22.49
CA CYS A 162 -19.53 -14.86 22.40
C CYS A 162 -19.02 -15.25 21.01
N PHE A 163 -18.23 -14.38 20.39
CA PHE A 163 -17.70 -14.44 19.04
C PHE A 163 -18.68 -14.11 17.90
N GLY A 164 -19.94 -13.76 18.18
CA GLY A 164 -20.93 -13.42 17.15
C GLY A 164 -20.55 -12.17 16.32
N ILE A 165 -19.76 -11.25 16.89
CA ILE A 165 -19.25 -10.09 16.13
C ILE A 165 -18.21 -10.52 15.09
N PHE A 166 -17.31 -11.44 15.43
CA PHE A 166 -16.20 -11.86 14.56
C PHE A 166 -16.62 -12.77 13.42
N GLU A 167 -17.75 -13.47 13.54
CA GLU A 167 -18.31 -14.29 12.46
C GLU A 167 -19.08 -13.45 11.43
N ASN A 168 -19.31 -12.15 11.70
CA ASN A 168 -20.10 -11.29 10.86
C ASN A 168 -19.26 -10.67 9.74
N ALA A 169 -19.51 -11.01 8.48
CA ALA A 169 -18.80 -10.43 7.34
C ALA A 169 -18.88 -8.88 7.25
N ASN A 170 -19.89 -8.25 7.85
CA ASN A 170 -19.95 -6.78 7.94
C ASN A 170 -18.92 -6.23 8.92
N PHE A 171 -18.61 -6.99 9.96
CA PHE A 171 -17.62 -6.60 10.94
C PHE A 171 -16.26 -6.41 10.28
N ASP A 172 -15.81 -7.35 9.46
CA ASP A 172 -14.51 -7.26 8.77
C ASP A 172 -14.40 -5.97 7.94
N MET A 173 -15.44 -5.65 7.17
CA MET A 173 -15.44 -4.45 6.33
C MET A 173 -15.49 -3.15 7.13
N VAL A 174 -16.32 -3.09 8.17
CA VAL A 174 -16.39 -1.92 9.06
C VAL A 174 -15.09 -1.76 9.85
N PHE A 175 -14.49 -2.87 10.27
CA PHE A 175 -13.21 -2.91 10.97
C PHE A 175 -12.08 -2.36 10.09
N ILE A 176 -11.99 -2.81 8.84
CA ILE A 176 -11.00 -2.31 7.86
C ILE A 176 -11.22 -0.83 7.60
N LEU A 177 -12.45 -0.39 7.36
CA LEU A 177 -12.76 1.03 7.15
C LEU A 177 -12.37 1.87 8.37
N LEU A 178 -12.66 1.41 9.58
CA LEU A 178 -12.26 2.07 10.82
C LEU A 178 -10.73 2.17 10.94
N LEU A 179 -10.02 1.08 10.63
CA LEU A 179 -8.56 1.02 10.64
C LEU A 179 -7.96 2.06 9.66
N GLU A 180 -8.52 2.17 8.46
CA GLU A 180 -8.13 3.15 7.45
C GLU A 180 -8.40 4.59 7.91
N CYS A 181 -9.59 4.86 8.43
CA CYS A 181 -9.96 6.18 8.96
C CYS A 181 -8.99 6.65 10.04
N LEU A 182 -8.71 5.77 11.01
CA LEU A 182 -7.80 6.06 12.11
C LEU A 182 -6.36 6.22 11.58
N THR A 183 -5.91 5.35 10.69
CA THR A 183 -4.59 5.48 10.05
C THR A 183 -4.44 6.81 9.34
N GLY A 184 -5.45 7.21 8.56
CA GLY A 184 -5.48 8.50 7.89
C GLY A 184 -5.45 9.69 8.85
N PHE A 185 -6.25 9.65 9.91
CA PHE A 185 -6.28 10.69 10.93
C PHE A 185 -4.92 10.85 11.63
N PHE A 186 -4.31 9.75 12.07
CA PHE A 186 -3.01 9.80 12.74
C PHE A 186 -1.88 10.18 11.77
N LEU A 187 -1.95 9.74 10.50
CA LEU A 187 -1.01 10.15 9.47
C LEU A 187 -1.08 11.66 9.23
N PHE A 188 -2.28 12.20 9.09
CA PHE A 188 -2.49 13.64 8.91
C PHE A 188 -1.90 14.43 10.09
N LYS A 189 -2.20 14.02 11.33
CA LYS A 189 -1.65 14.63 12.54
C LYS A 189 -0.12 14.55 12.59
N HIS A 190 0.45 13.42 12.19
CA HIS A 190 1.89 13.22 12.13
C HIS A 190 2.54 14.15 11.10
N LEU A 191 2.02 14.21 9.87
CA LEU A 191 2.54 15.12 8.83
C LEU A 191 2.43 16.59 9.25
N HIS A 192 1.32 16.99 9.87
CA HIS A 192 1.17 18.34 10.43
C HIS A 192 2.25 18.65 11.47
N LYS A 193 2.52 17.72 12.40
CA LYS A 193 3.58 17.86 13.41
C LYS A 193 4.99 17.99 12.79
N PHE A 194 5.23 17.36 11.65
CA PHE A 194 6.49 17.49 10.90
C PHE A 194 6.63 18.81 10.13
N GLY A 195 5.59 19.66 10.13
CA GLY A 195 5.58 20.96 9.47
C GLY A 195 5.11 20.93 8.01
N PHE A 196 4.45 19.86 7.57
CA PHE A 196 3.85 19.84 6.24
C PHE A 196 2.61 20.73 6.19
N ASN A 197 2.61 21.73 5.30
CA ASN A 197 1.41 22.46 4.92
C ASN A 197 0.59 21.66 3.89
N PHE A 198 -0.70 21.43 4.17
CA PHE A 198 -1.58 20.68 3.28
C PHE A 198 -2.06 21.46 2.05
N ASP A 199 -2.06 22.80 2.11
CA ASP A 199 -2.37 23.65 0.96
C ASP A 199 -1.32 23.48 -0.15
N ASN A 200 -0.07 23.22 0.24
CA ASN A 200 1.05 23.03 -0.68
C ASN A 200 0.88 21.75 -1.51
N PHE A 201 0.24 20.71 -0.97
CA PHE A 201 -0.12 19.52 -1.75
C PHE A 201 -1.17 19.82 -2.83
N GLY A 202 -1.92 20.92 -2.71
CA GLY A 202 -2.99 21.25 -3.66
C GLY A 202 -4.18 20.29 -3.58
N ILE A 203 -4.45 19.71 -2.40
CA ILE A 203 -5.61 18.84 -2.15
C ILE A 203 -6.90 19.66 -2.19
N PHE A 204 -6.91 20.86 -1.60
CA PHE A 204 -8.09 21.72 -1.50
C PHE A 204 -8.20 22.76 -2.62
N LYS A 205 -7.54 22.55 -3.77
CA LYS A 205 -7.53 23.48 -4.91
C LYS A 205 -8.26 22.91 -6.14
N PRO A 206 -9.59 22.69 -6.09
CA PRO A 206 -10.34 22.07 -7.19
C PRO A 206 -10.56 23.01 -8.39
N LYS A 207 -10.43 24.33 -8.20
CA LYS A 207 -10.53 25.31 -9.29
C LYS A 207 -9.49 24.96 -10.36
N SER A 208 -9.85 25.10 -11.64
CA SER A 208 -8.99 24.81 -12.82
C SER A 208 -8.50 23.36 -12.99
N ILE A 209 -9.29 22.37 -12.55
CA ILE A 209 -9.09 20.97 -12.94
C ILE A 209 -9.55 20.77 -14.39
N ASN A 210 -8.69 20.20 -15.23
CA ASN A 210 -9.05 19.83 -16.60
C ASN A 210 -9.76 18.47 -16.62
N ILE A 211 -11.09 18.48 -16.57
CA ILE A 211 -11.92 17.27 -16.56
C ILE A 211 -11.71 16.42 -17.81
N LYS A 212 -11.51 17.05 -18.99
CA LYS A 212 -11.25 16.30 -20.24
C LYS A 212 -9.97 15.48 -20.14
N LEU A 213 -8.91 16.03 -19.52
CA LEU A 213 -7.68 15.30 -19.26
C LEU A 213 -7.90 14.14 -18.29
N ILE A 214 -8.64 14.36 -17.20
CA ILE A 214 -8.97 13.30 -16.23
C ILE A 214 -9.71 12.16 -16.92
N LEU A 215 -10.80 12.46 -17.65
CA LEU A 215 -11.59 11.45 -18.35
C LEU A 215 -10.75 10.70 -19.38
N PHE A 216 -9.92 11.41 -20.15
CA PHE A 216 -8.99 10.81 -21.09
C PHE A 216 -8.06 9.80 -20.40
N ILE A 217 -7.41 10.20 -19.30
CA ILE A 217 -6.49 9.32 -18.57
C ILE A 217 -7.22 8.13 -17.97
N VAL A 218 -8.37 8.34 -17.32
CA VAL A 218 -9.14 7.28 -16.67
C VAL A 218 -9.60 6.25 -17.71
N VAL A 219 -10.12 6.69 -18.85
CA VAL A 219 -10.59 5.78 -19.91
C VAL A 219 -9.44 4.94 -20.47
N PHE A 220 -8.36 5.58 -20.94
CA PHE A 220 -7.26 4.83 -21.56
C PHE A 220 -6.53 3.95 -20.54
N ASN A 221 -6.36 4.42 -19.31
CA ASN A 221 -5.77 3.59 -18.27
C ASN A 221 -6.65 2.40 -17.89
N TYR A 222 -7.97 2.60 -17.75
CA TYR A 222 -8.89 1.50 -17.48
C TYR A 222 -8.89 0.48 -18.61
N LEU A 223 -8.95 0.92 -19.87
CA LEU A 223 -8.84 0.03 -21.03
C LEU A 223 -7.53 -0.77 -20.99
N PHE A 224 -6.41 -0.14 -20.69
CA PHE A 224 -5.14 -0.86 -20.58
C PHE A 224 -5.15 -1.87 -19.43
N ALA A 225 -5.48 -1.42 -18.21
CA ALA A 225 -5.44 -2.21 -17.00
C ALA A 225 -6.42 -3.39 -17.04
N TRP A 226 -7.66 -3.17 -17.50
CA TRP A 226 -8.69 -4.21 -17.61
C TRP A 226 -8.28 -5.33 -18.57
N ASN A 227 -7.66 -4.98 -19.69
CA ASN A 227 -7.20 -5.98 -20.65
C ASN A 227 -5.98 -6.75 -20.12
N CYS A 228 -4.99 -6.09 -19.50
CA CYS A 228 -3.90 -6.78 -18.80
C CYS A 228 -4.41 -7.72 -17.70
N HIS A 229 -5.37 -7.25 -16.90
CA HIS A 229 -6.01 -8.05 -15.87
C HIS A 229 -6.69 -9.29 -16.45
N SER A 230 -7.41 -9.12 -17.57
CA SER A 230 -8.05 -10.24 -18.26
C SER A 230 -7.03 -11.29 -18.76
N PHE A 231 -5.87 -10.87 -19.26
CA PHE A 231 -4.79 -11.79 -19.64
C PHE A 231 -4.20 -12.54 -18.45
N ASN A 232 -3.94 -11.83 -17.35
CA ASN A 232 -3.44 -12.43 -16.13
C ASN A 232 -4.42 -13.48 -15.59
N PHE A 233 -5.72 -13.16 -15.57
CA PHE A 233 -6.77 -14.07 -15.08
C PHE A 233 -6.97 -15.27 -16.00
N TYR A 234 -7.01 -15.07 -17.32
CA TYR A 234 -7.08 -16.18 -18.27
C TYR A 234 -5.88 -17.11 -18.12
N SER A 235 -4.66 -16.55 -18.06
CA SER A 235 -3.44 -17.34 -17.87
C SER A 235 -3.46 -18.13 -16.56
N LEU A 236 -3.91 -17.51 -15.47
CA LEU A 236 -4.09 -18.22 -14.19
C LEU A 236 -5.14 -19.31 -14.27
N SER A 237 -6.24 -19.11 -15.02
CA SER A 237 -7.29 -20.12 -15.14
C SER A 237 -6.79 -21.43 -15.77
N LEU A 238 -5.71 -21.36 -16.56
CA LEU A 238 -5.06 -22.53 -17.16
C LEU A 238 -4.06 -23.21 -16.22
N ILE A 239 -3.53 -22.48 -15.24
CA ILE A 239 -2.44 -22.92 -14.35
C ILE A 239 -2.98 -23.41 -13.00
N VAL A 240 -3.96 -22.68 -12.43
CA VAL A 240 -4.55 -22.93 -11.11
C VAL A 240 -6.08 -22.74 -11.18
N PRO A 241 -6.81 -23.58 -11.93
CA PRO A 241 -8.23 -23.39 -12.23
C PRO A 241 -9.10 -23.28 -10.97
N ASP A 242 -8.88 -24.13 -9.96
CA ASP A 242 -9.67 -24.11 -8.72
C ASP A 242 -9.49 -22.80 -7.93
N TYR A 243 -8.26 -22.28 -7.87
CA TYR A 243 -8.00 -20.99 -7.24
C TYR A 243 -8.73 -19.86 -7.98
N VAL A 244 -8.69 -19.85 -9.31
CA VAL A 244 -9.39 -18.84 -10.11
C VAL A 244 -10.91 -18.96 -9.92
N PHE A 245 -11.43 -20.18 -9.88
CA PHE A 245 -12.86 -20.45 -9.70
C PHE A 245 -13.35 -19.90 -8.36
N GLU A 246 -12.70 -20.31 -7.27
CA GLU A 246 -13.15 -20.02 -5.90
C GLU A 246 -12.79 -18.61 -5.44
N LYS A 247 -11.61 -18.11 -5.81
CA LYS A 247 -11.05 -16.88 -5.23
C LYS A 247 -11.13 -15.66 -6.13
N LEU A 248 -11.32 -15.83 -7.44
CA LEU A 248 -11.31 -14.72 -8.39
C LEU A 248 -12.64 -14.53 -9.13
N ILE A 249 -13.22 -15.60 -9.69
CA ILE A 249 -14.44 -15.53 -10.52
C ILE A 249 -15.71 -15.59 -9.67
N ASN A 250 -15.77 -16.51 -8.71
CA ASN A 250 -16.98 -16.71 -7.90
C ASN A 250 -16.82 -16.23 -6.45
N LYS A 251 -15.89 -15.31 -6.23
CA LYS A 251 -15.72 -14.61 -4.94
C LYS A 251 -16.39 -13.25 -5.01
N SER A 252 -17.25 -12.96 -4.05
CA SER A 252 -17.69 -11.60 -3.77
C SER A 252 -16.85 -10.98 -2.66
N GLU A 253 -16.48 -9.71 -2.81
CA GLU A 253 -15.84 -8.96 -1.74
C GLU A 253 -16.83 -8.59 -0.62
N PHE A 254 -18.14 -8.60 -0.88
CA PHE A 254 -19.16 -8.24 0.10
C PHE A 254 -20.35 -9.19 0.08
N THR A 255 -21.07 -9.27 1.21
CA THR A 255 -22.19 -10.18 1.40
C THR A 255 -23.56 -9.49 1.40
N ASN A 256 -23.59 -8.17 1.60
CA ASN A 256 -24.81 -7.37 1.69
C ASN A 256 -24.55 -5.88 1.41
N THR A 257 -25.60 -5.07 1.49
CA THR A 257 -25.58 -3.62 1.25
C THR A 257 -24.63 -2.85 2.17
N ILE A 258 -24.49 -3.23 3.44
CA ILE A 258 -23.56 -2.56 4.37
C ILE A 258 -22.11 -2.83 3.93
N GLY A 259 -21.82 -4.07 3.51
CA GLY A 259 -20.55 -4.44 2.89
C GLY A 259 -20.26 -3.63 1.63
N ILE A 260 -21.24 -3.49 0.73
CA ILE A 260 -21.13 -2.67 -0.49
C ILE A 260 -20.77 -1.23 -0.15
N LEU A 261 -21.52 -0.60 0.77
CA LEU A 261 -21.31 0.80 1.13
C LEU A 261 -19.94 1.01 1.80
N SER A 262 -19.59 0.15 2.76
CA SER A 262 -18.31 0.23 3.47
C SER A 262 -17.13 0.05 2.53
N PHE A 263 -17.16 -0.98 1.68
CA PHE A 263 -16.13 -1.26 0.68
C PHE A 263 -16.01 -0.13 -0.35
N SER A 264 -17.15 0.34 -0.89
CA SER A 264 -17.17 1.43 -1.86
C SER A 264 -16.58 2.70 -1.27
N PHE A 265 -16.93 3.05 -0.03
CA PHE A 265 -16.41 4.25 0.62
C PHE A 265 -14.91 4.14 0.89
N SER A 266 -14.44 2.99 1.38
CA SER A 266 -13.02 2.70 1.55
C SER A 266 -12.25 2.86 0.23
N THR A 267 -12.64 2.11 -0.80
CA THR A 267 -11.87 2.02 -2.05
C THR A 267 -11.97 3.24 -2.97
N ILE A 268 -13.09 3.97 -2.94
CA ILE A 268 -13.31 5.14 -3.80
C ILE A 268 -12.79 6.42 -3.13
N VAL A 269 -12.84 6.51 -1.80
CA VAL A 269 -12.55 7.77 -1.08
C VAL A 269 -11.28 7.66 -0.24
N PHE A 270 -11.25 6.77 0.76
CA PHE A 270 -10.15 6.75 1.72
C PHE A 270 -8.85 6.24 1.13
N ILE A 271 -8.87 5.10 0.43
CA ILE A 271 -7.67 4.51 -0.16
C ILE A 271 -7.00 5.49 -1.14
N PRO A 272 -7.70 6.05 -2.16
CA PRO A 272 -7.09 7.04 -3.05
C PRO A 272 -6.51 8.25 -2.32
N LEU A 273 -7.20 8.79 -1.31
CA LEU A 273 -6.71 9.93 -0.54
C LEU A 273 -5.39 9.59 0.18
N LEU A 274 -5.36 8.46 0.89
CA LEU A 274 -4.21 8.06 1.70
C LEU A 274 -3.03 7.62 0.83
N GLU A 275 -3.28 6.81 -0.19
CA GLU A 275 -2.24 6.35 -1.09
C GLU A 275 -1.62 7.51 -1.86
N GLU A 276 -2.40 8.42 -2.44
CA GLU A 276 -1.82 9.57 -3.14
C GLU A 276 -1.07 10.51 -2.18
N LEU A 277 -1.57 10.71 -0.95
CA LEU A 277 -0.85 11.49 0.07
C LEU A 277 0.50 10.86 0.41
N VAL A 278 0.55 9.54 0.63
CA VAL A 278 1.79 8.84 0.97
C VAL A 278 2.73 8.74 -0.22
N PHE A 279 2.27 8.18 -1.33
CA PHE A 279 3.12 7.90 -2.49
C PHE A 279 3.51 9.17 -3.23
N ARG A 280 2.58 10.08 -3.53
CA ARG A 280 2.86 11.28 -4.35
C ARG A 280 3.17 12.50 -3.50
N GLY A 281 2.49 12.64 -2.35
CA GLY A 281 2.74 13.71 -1.40
C GLY A 281 4.08 13.55 -0.66
N ILE A 282 4.44 12.33 -0.23
CA ILE A 282 5.62 12.11 0.61
C ILE A 282 6.77 11.40 -0.12
N ILE A 283 6.54 10.15 -0.57
CA ILE A 283 7.60 9.27 -1.09
C ILE A 283 8.22 9.84 -2.37
N LEU A 284 7.39 10.17 -3.37
CA LEU A 284 7.80 10.76 -4.64
C LEU A 284 8.66 12.01 -4.43
N GLN A 285 8.19 12.94 -3.58
CA GLN A 285 8.90 14.20 -3.32
C GLN A 285 10.26 13.93 -2.68
N LYS A 286 10.30 13.08 -1.65
CA LYS A 286 11.52 12.77 -0.91
C LYS A 286 12.56 12.05 -1.78
N TRP A 287 12.12 11.10 -2.61
CA TRP A 287 13.00 10.39 -3.53
C TRP A 287 13.41 11.23 -4.73
N ALA A 288 12.56 12.15 -5.20
CA ALA A 288 12.96 13.11 -6.22
C ALA A 288 14.05 14.08 -5.72
N ILE A 289 13.96 14.53 -4.46
CA ILE A 289 15.04 15.32 -3.80
C ILE A 289 16.34 14.51 -3.72
N LYS A 290 16.25 13.22 -3.37
CA LYS A 290 17.42 12.38 -3.09
C LYS A 290 18.10 11.83 -4.35
N TRP A 291 17.32 11.39 -5.33
CA TRP A 291 17.78 10.63 -6.49
C TRP A 291 17.46 11.28 -7.83
N GLY A 292 16.77 12.42 -7.82
CA GLY A 292 16.29 13.10 -9.00
C GLY A 292 14.87 12.70 -9.42
N ILE A 293 14.21 13.56 -10.19
CA ILE A 293 12.79 13.45 -10.52
C ILE A 293 12.48 12.14 -11.24
N LYS A 294 13.27 11.78 -12.27
CA LYS A 294 13.05 10.55 -13.02
C LYS A 294 13.14 9.32 -12.12
N ALA A 295 14.19 9.24 -11.29
CA ALA A 295 14.37 8.14 -10.37
C ALA A 295 13.23 8.10 -9.34
N GLY A 296 12.85 9.24 -8.76
CA GLY A 296 11.75 9.34 -7.80
C GLY A 296 10.41 8.89 -8.36
N ILE A 297 10.09 9.23 -9.61
CA ILE A 297 8.88 8.76 -10.31
C ILE A 297 8.91 7.24 -10.46
N LEU A 298 9.99 6.69 -11.00
CA LEU A 298 10.07 5.26 -11.30
C LEU A 298 10.08 4.42 -10.00
N THR A 299 10.86 4.80 -9.00
CA THR A 299 10.94 4.05 -7.75
C THR A 299 9.65 4.16 -6.95
N SER A 300 9.02 5.34 -6.87
CA SER A 300 7.74 5.52 -6.18
C SER A 300 6.62 4.72 -6.84
N SER A 301 6.58 4.70 -8.17
CA SER A 301 5.60 3.92 -8.95
C SER A 301 5.80 2.42 -8.82
N LEU A 302 7.06 1.97 -8.73
CA LEU A 302 7.39 0.56 -8.50
C LEU A 302 7.01 0.12 -7.10
N LEU A 303 7.32 0.94 -6.08
CA LEU A 303 6.91 0.65 -4.71
C LEU A 303 5.39 0.57 -4.60
N PHE A 304 4.67 1.52 -5.21
CA PHE A 304 3.21 1.50 -5.30
C PHE A 304 2.70 0.18 -5.88
N ALA A 305 3.23 -0.26 -7.03
CA ALA A 305 2.81 -1.49 -7.67
C ALA A 305 3.11 -2.76 -6.84
N ILE A 306 4.29 -2.84 -6.20
CA ILE A 306 4.67 -4.01 -5.39
C ILE A 306 3.80 -4.10 -4.11
N CYS A 307 3.46 -2.96 -3.50
CA CYS A 307 2.64 -2.91 -2.29
C CYS A 307 1.20 -3.45 -2.50
N HIS A 308 0.73 -3.57 -3.74
CA HIS A 308 -0.58 -4.15 -4.05
C HIS A 308 -0.60 -5.69 -4.03
N LEU A 309 0.57 -6.34 -3.97
CA LEU A 309 0.72 -7.79 -3.78
C LEU A 309 -0.14 -8.66 -4.72
N ASN A 310 -0.29 -8.25 -5.98
CA ASN A 310 -1.06 -8.98 -6.99
C ASN A 310 -0.31 -9.03 -8.33
N LEU A 311 -0.81 -9.82 -9.28
CA LEU A 311 -0.16 -10.02 -10.58
C LEU A 311 -0.24 -8.82 -11.53
N ASN A 312 -0.99 -7.78 -11.16
CA ASN A 312 -1.20 -6.59 -11.99
C ASN A 312 -0.07 -5.54 -11.78
N ILE A 313 1.15 -5.98 -11.45
CA ILE A 313 2.30 -5.10 -11.19
C ILE A 313 2.55 -4.15 -12.36
N VAL A 314 2.47 -4.64 -13.60
CA VAL A 314 2.72 -3.82 -14.81
C VAL A 314 1.69 -2.69 -14.97
N PRO A 315 0.36 -2.95 -15.02
CA PRO A 315 -0.60 -1.86 -15.10
C PRO A 315 -0.59 -0.96 -13.86
N LEU A 316 -0.32 -1.47 -12.67
CA LEU A 316 -0.19 -0.65 -11.47
C LEU A 316 1.05 0.25 -11.49
N PHE A 317 2.16 -0.21 -12.06
CA PHE A 317 3.37 0.60 -12.24
C PHE A 317 3.14 1.76 -13.22
N ILE A 318 2.44 1.48 -14.32
CA ILE A 318 2.09 2.48 -15.33
C ILE A 318 1.11 3.49 -14.73
N LEU A 319 0.09 3.04 -14.01
CA LEU A 319 -0.83 3.89 -13.26
C LEU A 319 -0.09 4.76 -12.23
N GLY A 320 0.82 4.10 -11.50
CA GLY A 320 1.88 4.65 -10.69
C GLY A 320 2.48 5.93 -11.27
N THR A 321 3.03 5.73 -12.47
CA THR A 321 3.78 6.72 -13.24
C THR A 321 2.88 7.83 -13.76
N ILE A 322 1.68 7.50 -14.25
CA ILE A 322 0.68 8.48 -14.73
C ILE A 322 0.32 9.47 -13.62
N TYR A 323 0.02 9.00 -12.41
CA TYR A 323 -0.35 9.87 -11.29
C TYR A 323 0.80 10.77 -10.83
N CYS A 324 2.03 10.25 -10.84
CA CYS A 324 3.22 11.07 -10.63
C CYS A 324 3.30 12.20 -11.68
N VAL A 325 3.20 11.86 -12.97
CA VAL A 325 3.25 12.84 -14.07
C VAL A 325 2.09 13.83 -14.00
N LEU A 326 0.88 13.41 -13.65
CA LEU A 326 -0.26 14.30 -13.44
C LEU A 326 -0.02 15.28 -12.30
N TYR A 327 0.58 14.83 -11.19
CA TYR A 327 0.91 15.73 -10.09
C TYR A 327 1.98 16.75 -10.49
N PHE A 328 3.02 16.31 -11.22
CA PHE A 328 4.01 17.21 -11.81
C PHE A 328 3.40 18.14 -12.86
N LYS A 329 2.43 17.71 -13.65
CA LYS A 329 1.81 18.56 -14.67
C LYS A 329 0.91 19.63 -14.05
N THR A 330 0.15 19.27 -13.01
CA THR A 330 -0.92 20.13 -12.48
C THR A 330 -0.54 20.87 -11.20
N GLY A 331 0.51 20.41 -10.51
CA GLY A 331 0.86 20.88 -9.18
C GLY A 331 -0.21 20.56 -8.13
N LYS A 332 -1.22 19.73 -8.41
CA LYS A 332 -2.37 19.52 -7.53
C LYS A 332 -2.55 18.04 -7.23
N LEU A 333 -2.44 17.64 -5.97
CA LEU A 333 -2.62 16.25 -5.55
C LEU A 333 -4.07 15.78 -5.69
N ILE A 334 -5.05 16.69 -5.69
CA ILE A 334 -6.45 16.32 -5.94
C ILE A 334 -6.67 15.72 -7.34
N VAL A 335 -5.83 16.05 -8.32
CA VAL A 335 -5.95 15.52 -9.69
C VAL A 335 -5.68 14.01 -9.75
N PRO A 336 -4.53 13.48 -9.27
CA PRO A 336 -4.34 12.03 -9.19
C PRO A 336 -5.33 11.37 -8.22
N ILE A 337 -5.73 12.02 -7.11
CA ILE A 337 -6.77 11.48 -6.22
C ILE A 337 -8.06 11.24 -6.99
N ILE A 338 -8.56 12.21 -7.74
CA ILE A 338 -9.79 12.05 -8.54
C ILE A 338 -9.62 10.98 -9.62
N CYS A 339 -8.48 10.93 -10.31
CA CYS A 339 -8.23 9.89 -11.31
C CYS A 339 -8.25 8.49 -10.68
N HIS A 340 -7.66 8.35 -9.50
CA HIS A 340 -7.63 7.11 -8.73
C HIS A 340 -9.03 6.73 -8.21
N SER A 341 -9.76 7.65 -7.60
CA SER A 341 -11.14 7.44 -7.20
C SER A 341 -12.04 7.02 -8.35
N LEU A 342 -11.91 7.64 -9.53
CA LEU A 342 -12.70 7.28 -10.72
C LEU A 342 -12.33 5.90 -11.26
N HIS A 343 -11.03 5.57 -11.30
CA HIS A 343 -10.58 4.23 -11.66
C HIS A 343 -11.18 3.17 -10.73
N ASN A 344 -11.09 3.40 -9.41
CA ASN A 344 -11.63 2.48 -8.42
C ASN A 344 -13.15 2.41 -8.50
N THR A 345 -13.84 3.52 -8.78
CA THR A 345 -15.29 3.53 -8.98
C THR A 345 -15.71 2.57 -10.10
N ILE A 346 -15.02 2.58 -11.25
CA ILE A 346 -15.34 1.69 -12.37
C ILE A 346 -15.11 0.23 -11.98
N VAL A 347 -14.02 -0.07 -11.26
CA VAL A 347 -13.73 -1.42 -10.76
C VAL A 347 -14.79 -1.87 -9.74
N THR A 348 -15.16 -1.01 -8.78
CA THR A 348 -16.17 -1.30 -7.76
C THR A 348 -17.54 -1.55 -8.37
N ILE A 349 -17.95 -0.78 -9.40
CA ILE A 349 -19.20 -1.05 -10.12
C ILE A 349 -19.19 -2.45 -10.73
N SER A 350 -18.06 -2.87 -11.32
CA SER A 350 -17.92 -4.21 -11.88
C SER A 350 -18.04 -5.30 -10.80
N MET A 351 -17.44 -5.07 -9.63
CA MET A 351 -17.55 -5.96 -8.46
C MET A 351 -18.98 -6.04 -7.89
N ILE A 352 -19.73 -4.92 -7.91
CA ILE A 352 -21.15 -4.91 -7.50
C ILE A 352 -22.00 -5.74 -8.48
N GLY A 353 -21.74 -5.62 -9.78
CA GLY A 353 -22.38 -6.49 -10.77
C GLY A 353 -22.11 -7.98 -10.50
N GLN A 354 -20.85 -8.32 -10.22
CA GLN A 354 -20.43 -9.68 -9.87
C GLN A 354 -21.13 -10.20 -8.61
N TYR A 355 -21.25 -9.39 -7.57
CA TYR A 355 -21.99 -9.75 -6.36
C TYR A 355 -23.44 -10.11 -6.66
N TYR A 356 -24.15 -9.29 -7.44
CA TYR A 356 -25.54 -9.58 -7.77
C TYR A 356 -25.70 -10.86 -8.60
N SER A 357 -24.81 -11.10 -9.56
CA SER A 357 -24.78 -12.34 -10.35
C SER A 357 -24.58 -13.56 -9.43
N ILE A 358 -23.56 -13.55 -8.55
CA ILE A 358 -23.31 -14.63 -7.57
C ILE A 358 -24.51 -14.81 -6.63
N SER A 359 -25.11 -13.71 -6.14
CA SER A 359 -26.26 -13.76 -5.23
C SER A 359 -27.51 -14.38 -5.86
N ASN A 360 -27.63 -14.29 -7.18
CA ASN A 360 -28.69 -14.93 -7.97
C ASN A 360 -28.39 -16.40 -8.32
N GLY A 361 -27.25 -16.94 -7.87
CA GLY A 361 -26.83 -18.32 -8.15
C GLY A 361 -26.17 -18.50 -9.51
N GLU A 362 -25.81 -17.41 -10.21
CA GLU A 362 -25.14 -17.45 -11.51
C GLU A 362 -23.64 -17.66 -11.33
N LEU A 363 -23.23 -18.89 -11.01
CA LEU A 363 -21.82 -19.24 -10.93
C LEU A 363 -21.26 -19.54 -12.32
N ILE A 364 -20.08 -19.00 -12.62
CA ILE A 364 -19.40 -19.24 -13.89
C ILE A 364 -18.38 -20.35 -13.70
N SER A 365 -18.53 -21.46 -14.44
CA SER A 365 -17.54 -22.54 -14.43
C SER A 365 -16.23 -22.08 -15.09
N ILE A 366 -15.11 -22.70 -14.72
CA ILE A 366 -13.82 -22.38 -15.37
C ILE A 366 -13.87 -22.62 -16.88
N ASN A 367 -14.53 -23.69 -17.32
CA ASN A 367 -14.64 -24.01 -18.73
C ASN A 367 -15.46 -22.94 -19.48
N ASP A 368 -16.56 -22.46 -18.89
CA ASP A 368 -17.39 -21.40 -19.49
C ASP A 368 -16.65 -20.06 -19.50
N TYR A 369 -15.92 -19.75 -18.43
CA TYR A 369 -15.04 -18.58 -18.38
C TYR A 369 -13.98 -18.64 -19.49
N GLN A 370 -13.27 -19.76 -19.62
CA GLN A 370 -12.25 -19.94 -20.66
C GLN A 370 -12.84 -19.85 -22.06
N ALA A 371 -13.95 -20.55 -22.32
CA ALA A 371 -14.62 -20.56 -23.61
C ALA A 371 -15.17 -19.17 -24.00
N SER A 372 -15.64 -18.38 -23.04
CA SER A 372 -16.08 -17.00 -23.29
C SER A 372 -14.92 -16.02 -23.50
N MET A 373 -13.77 -16.28 -22.86
CA MET A 373 -12.62 -15.38 -22.86
C MET A 373 -11.70 -15.62 -24.07
N GLU A 374 -11.49 -16.86 -24.48
CA GLU A 374 -10.60 -17.27 -25.58
C GLU A 374 -10.84 -16.50 -26.90
N PRO A 375 -12.07 -16.39 -27.44
CA PRO A 375 -12.29 -15.65 -28.69
C PRO A 375 -12.05 -14.14 -28.56
N LEU A 376 -12.05 -13.59 -27.34
CA LEU A 376 -11.86 -12.17 -27.07
C LEU A 376 -10.38 -11.79 -26.87
N LEU A 377 -9.48 -12.77 -26.66
CA LEU A 377 -8.07 -12.49 -26.34
C LEU A 377 -7.39 -11.61 -27.41
N GLY A 378 -7.61 -11.89 -28.69
CA GLY A 378 -7.04 -11.09 -29.78
C GLY A 378 -7.51 -9.62 -29.75
N GLN A 379 -8.81 -9.40 -29.55
CA GLN A 379 -9.38 -8.05 -29.45
C GLN A 379 -8.86 -7.31 -28.23
N LYS A 380 -8.79 -7.99 -27.08
CA LYS A 380 -8.26 -7.45 -25.83
C LYS A 380 -6.78 -7.09 -25.93
N ALA A 381 -5.98 -7.88 -26.66
CA ALA A 381 -4.57 -7.58 -26.94
C ALA A 381 -4.43 -6.29 -27.75
N ILE A 382 -5.25 -6.13 -28.79
CA ILE A 382 -5.26 -4.92 -29.64
C ILE A 382 -5.65 -3.70 -28.81
N VAL A 383 -6.71 -3.79 -27.99
CA VAL A 383 -7.14 -2.68 -27.13
C VAL A 383 -6.07 -2.33 -26.09
N ALA A 384 -5.43 -3.33 -25.48
CA ALA A 384 -4.29 -3.12 -24.58
C ALA A 384 -3.13 -2.41 -25.27
N ALA A 385 -2.75 -2.83 -26.48
CA ALA A 385 -1.65 -2.23 -27.23
C ALA A 385 -1.93 -0.78 -27.63
N ILE A 386 -3.14 -0.48 -28.12
CA ILE A 386 -3.55 0.88 -28.50
C ILE A 386 -3.58 1.79 -27.26
N SER A 387 -4.23 1.34 -26.18
CA SER A 387 -4.31 2.11 -24.94
C SER A 387 -2.92 2.34 -24.33
N PHE A 388 -2.06 1.33 -24.32
CA PHE A 388 -0.66 1.47 -23.91
C PHE A 388 0.08 2.51 -24.74
N ALA A 389 -0.02 2.47 -26.07
CA ALA A 389 0.64 3.44 -26.95
C ALA A 389 0.16 4.87 -26.67
N VAL A 390 -1.14 5.07 -26.47
CA VAL A 390 -1.71 6.37 -26.11
C VAL A 390 -1.18 6.86 -24.77
N ILE A 391 -1.12 5.99 -23.75
CA ILE A 391 -0.55 6.31 -22.44
C ILE A 391 0.94 6.67 -22.57
N MET A 392 1.72 5.91 -23.34
CA MET A 392 3.15 6.18 -23.54
C MET A 392 3.38 7.51 -24.24
N VAL A 393 2.56 7.87 -25.23
CA VAL A 393 2.62 9.21 -25.85
C VAL A 393 2.28 10.30 -24.84
N PHE A 394 1.27 10.10 -23.99
CA PHE A 394 0.95 11.04 -22.92
C PHE A 394 2.12 11.20 -21.95
N LEU A 395 2.68 10.10 -21.45
CA LEU A 395 3.82 10.11 -20.53
C LEU A 395 5.02 10.80 -21.18
N TYR A 396 5.39 10.43 -22.40
CA TYR A 396 6.52 11.03 -23.13
C TYR A 396 6.39 12.55 -23.27
N ARG A 397 5.20 13.04 -23.63
CA ARG A 397 4.95 14.49 -23.83
C ARG A 397 4.87 15.29 -22.53
N ASN A 398 4.59 14.64 -21.41
CA ASN A 398 4.32 15.32 -20.13
C ASN A 398 5.33 14.95 -19.04
N PHE A 399 6.30 14.09 -19.33
CA PHE A 399 7.31 13.67 -18.36
C PHE A 399 8.10 14.90 -17.88
N PRO A 400 8.19 15.14 -16.56
CA PRO A 400 8.88 16.31 -16.04
C PRO A 400 10.38 16.25 -16.31
N LYS A 401 10.99 17.42 -16.47
CA LYS A 401 12.44 17.55 -16.60
C LYS A 401 13.10 17.45 -15.23
N GLN A 402 14.40 17.15 -15.22
CA GLN A 402 15.17 16.94 -14.00
C GLN A 402 15.29 18.21 -13.13
N ASP A 403 15.19 19.38 -13.74
CA ASP A 403 15.26 20.72 -13.15
C ASP A 403 13.89 21.32 -12.81
N ASP A 404 12.79 20.60 -13.07
CA ASP A 404 11.44 21.06 -12.73
C ASP A 404 11.27 21.24 -11.21
N ILE A 405 10.52 22.26 -10.82
CA ILE A 405 10.15 22.47 -9.41
C ILE A 405 9.25 21.31 -8.96
N LEU A 406 9.52 20.75 -7.78
CA LEU A 406 8.68 19.71 -7.22
C LEU A 406 7.25 20.22 -6.90
N PRO A 407 6.20 19.40 -7.12
CA PRO A 407 4.81 19.82 -6.95
C PRO A 407 4.50 20.49 -5.61
N TYR A 408 5.06 19.97 -4.51
CA TYR A 408 4.87 20.53 -3.17
C TYR A 408 5.34 21.99 -3.06
N TYR A 409 6.39 22.38 -3.79
CA TYR A 409 6.94 23.74 -3.75
C TYR A 409 6.34 24.68 -4.80
N ARG A 410 5.44 24.20 -5.68
CA ARG A 410 4.78 25.05 -6.70
C ARG A 410 3.57 25.82 -6.19
N ASN A 411 3.04 25.42 -5.04
CA ASN A 411 1.88 26.04 -4.40
C ASN A 411 2.27 26.81 -3.13
N PRO A 412 3.26 27.72 -3.14
CA PRO A 412 3.48 28.55 -1.96
C PRO A 412 2.24 29.43 -1.70
N LYS A 413 2.09 29.84 -0.45
CA LYS A 413 1.06 30.81 -0.03
C LYS A 413 1.23 32.14 -0.75
#